data_AF-A0A133VF02-F1
#
_entry.id   AF-A0A133VF02-F1
#
_cell.length_a   1.000
_cell.length_b   1.000
_cell.length_c   1.000
_cell.angle_alpha   90.00
_cell.angle_beta   90.00
_cell.angle_gamma   90.00
#
_symmetry.space_group_name_H-M   'P 1'
#
loop_
_entity.id
_entity.type
_entity.pdbx_description
1 polymer ?
#
loop_
_entity_poly.entity_id
_entity_poly.type
_entity_poly.pdbx_seq_one_letter_code
_entity_poly.pdbx_strand_id
1 'polypeptide(L)'
;MAINLDEVLINLLLGIVIVSPFLWASGRLLVGKEKAKFTDAIWIVVLGIIIGGILGVLFVGVIAFVIQLLIWLGLIKYFFDCGWLKALAISILAVFIFMIVTVILSIVGFGIWTWI
;
A
#
# COMPACT_ATOMS: atom_id res chain seq x y z
N MET A 1 -13.62 -0.65 -21.43
CA MET A 1 -14.25 -0.36 -20.13
C MET A 1 -14.01 1.12 -19.85
N ALA A 2 -15.05 1.90 -19.54
CA ALA A 2 -14.87 3.31 -19.21
C ALA A 2 -14.20 3.43 -17.83
N ILE A 3 -13.25 4.35 -17.68
CA ILE A 3 -12.60 4.64 -16.40
C ILE A 3 -13.43 5.73 -15.71
N ASN A 4 -14.07 5.39 -14.58
CA ASN A 4 -14.78 6.36 -13.76
C ASN A 4 -13.75 7.12 -12.91
N LEU A 5 -13.49 8.38 -13.25
CA LEU A 5 -12.51 9.20 -12.51
C LEU A 5 -12.91 9.42 -11.04
N ASP A 6 -14.21 9.43 -10.75
CA ASP A 6 -14.73 9.55 -9.38
C ASP A 6 -14.31 8.36 -8.51
N GLU A 7 -14.44 7.13 -9.04
CA GLU A 7 -14.02 5.91 -8.34
C GLU A 7 -12.50 5.87 -8.12
N VAL A 8 -11.72 6.30 -9.13
CA VAL A 8 -10.26 6.38 -9.01
C VAL A 8 -9.87 7.37 -7.92
N LEU A 9 -10.51 8.54 -7.87
CA LEU A 9 -10.22 9.57 -6.87
C LEU A 9 -10.60 9.10 -5.46
N ILE A 10 -11.75 8.45 -5.29
CA ILE A 10 -12.18 7.90 -4.00
C ILE A 10 -11.19 6.82 -3.53
N ASN A 11 -10.82 5.87 -4.40
CA ASN A 11 -9.83 4.85 -4.07
C ASN A 11 -8.47 5.44 -3.72
N LEU A 12 -8.04 6.48 -4.43
CA LEU A 12 -6.80 7.20 -4.14
C LEU A 12 -6.83 7.83 -2.73
N LEU A 13 -7.90 8.55 -2.40
CA LEU A 13 -8.05 9.20 -1.10
C LEU A 13 -8.14 8.18 0.05
N LEU A 14 -8.96 7.13 -0.11
CA LEU A 14 -9.05 6.04 0.87
C LEU A 14 -7.71 5.32 1.02
N GLY A 15 -7.03 5.04 -0.09
CA GLY A 15 -5.70 4.44 -0.09
C GLY A 15 -4.69 5.27 0.70
N ILE A 16 -4.65 6.58 0.51
CA ILE A 16 -3.73 7.46 1.25
C ILE A 16 -4.07 7.46 2.74
N VAL A 17 -5.35 7.62 3.10
CA VAL A 17 -5.77 7.70 4.50
C VAL A 17 -5.55 6.38 5.23
N ILE A 18 -5.80 5.26 4.57
CA ILE A 18 -5.72 3.93 5.16
C ILE A 18 -4.29 3.39 5.04
N VAL A 19 -3.77 3.20 3.83
CA VAL A 19 -2.54 2.45 3.58
C VAL A 19 -1.29 3.23 4.00
N SER A 20 -1.24 4.55 3.78
CA SER A 20 -0.01 5.33 4.04
C SER A 20 0.44 5.29 5.51
N PRO A 21 -0.43 5.43 6.53
CA PRO A 21 -0.03 5.26 7.93
C PRO A 21 0.59 3.91 8.25
N PHE A 22 0.04 2.81 7.72
CA PHE A 22 0.56 1.46 7.99
C PHE A 22 1.89 1.22 7.30
N LEU A 23 2.02 1.65 6.05
CA LEU A 23 3.26 1.53 5.28
C LEU A 23 4.37 2.42 5.87
N TRP A 24 4.01 3.61 6.33
CA TRP A 24 4.92 4.50 7.03
C TRP A 24 5.36 3.90 8.37
N ALA A 25 4.43 3.36 9.17
CA ALA A 25 4.74 2.73 10.43
C ALA A 25 5.71 1.54 10.24
N SER A 26 5.44 0.65 9.28
CA SER A 26 6.32 -0.48 8.99
C SER A 26 7.68 -0.05 8.46
N GLY A 27 7.72 0.95 7.57
CA GLY A 27 8.97 1.55 7.08
C GLY A 27 9.79 2.13 8.22
N ARG A 28 9.16 2.90 9.10
CA ARG A 28 9.84 3.55 10.24
C ARG A 28 10.41 2.53 11.23
N LEU A 29 9.74 1.41 11.43
CA LEU A 29 10.20 0.31 12.29
C LEU A 29 11.42 -0.43 11.71
N LEU A 30 11.51 -0.60 10.38
CA LEU A 30 12.54 -1.43 9.75
C LEU A 30 13.74 -0.67 9.17
N VAL A 31 13.55 0.58 8.72
CA VAL A 31 14.62 1.38 8.10
C VAL A 31 14.92 2.70 8.84
N GLY A 32 14.12 3.05 9.84
CA GLY A 32 14.33 4.22 10.68
C GLY A 32 13.68 5.50 10.15
N LYS A 33 13.69 6.54 10.99
CA LYS A 33 12.99 7.82 10.75
C LYS A 33 13.57 8.63 9.60
N GLU A 34 14.87 8.49 9.34
CA GLU A 34 15.58 9.26 8.32
C GLU A 34 15.21 8.81 6.90
N LYS A 35 14.92 7.51 6.75
CA LYS A 35 14.61 6.87 5.47
C LYS A 35 13.12 6.74 5.18
N ALA A 36 12.28 6.54 6.20
CA ALA A 36 10.84 6.38 6.02
C ALA A 36 10.09 7.65 6.46
N LYS A 37 9.93 8.60 5.54
CA LYS A 37 9.08 9.79 5.77
C LYS A 37 7.63 9.47 5.41
N PHE A 38 6.70 10.18 6.05
CA PHE A 38 5.27 10.00 5.77
C PHE A 38 4.94 10.41 4.33
N THR A 39 5.56 11.48 3.83
CA THR A 39 5.44 11.93 2.44
C THR A 39 5.84 10.84 1.45
N ASP A 40 6.90 10.09 1.73
CA ASP A 40 7.36 8.99 0.88
C ASP A 40 6.33 7.85 0.86
N ALA A 41 5.71 7.55 2.01
CA ALA A 41 4.62 6.57 2.10
C ALA A 41 3.37 6.98 1.31
N ILE A 42 3.03 8.28 1.31
CA ILE A 42 1.94 8.80 0.47
C ILE A 42 2.28 8.59 -1.01
N TRP A 43 3.48 8.93 -1.44
CA TRP A 43 3.88 8.76 -2.84
C TRP A 43 3.89 7.31 -3.30
N ILE A 44 4.33 6.38 -2.45
CA ILE A 44 4.26 4.95 -2.75
C ILE A 44 2.81 4.54 -3.01
N VAL A 45 1.87 4.96 -2.17
CA VAL A 45 0.45 4.63 -2.32
C VAL A 45 -0.16 5.28 -3.56
N VAL A 46 0.11 6.57 -3.79
CA VAL A 46 -0.37 7.30 -4.98
C VAL A 46 0.10 6.61 -6.26
N LEU A 47 1.40 6.35 -6.37
CA LEU A 47 1.96 5.69 -7.55
C LEU A 47 1.50 4.24 -7.66
N GLY A 48 1.39 3.53 -6.54
CA GLY A 48 0.90 2.16 -6.52
C GLY A 48 -0.52 2.02 -7.04
N ILE A 49 -1.42 2.95 -6.71
CA ILE A 49 -2.81 2.98 -7.21
C ILE A 49 -2.85 3.38 -8.68
N ILE A 50 -2.13 4.44 -9.08
CA ILE A 50 -2.12 4.89 -10.49
C ILE A 50 -1.54 3.80 -11.40
N ILE A 51 -0.37 3.26 -11.04
CA ILE A 51 0.29 2.22 -11.83
C ILE A 51 -0.53 0.93 -11.81
N GLY A 52 -1.06 0.54 -10.64
CA GLY A 52 -1.93 -0.64 -10.51
C GLY A 52 -3.20 -0.54 -11.33
N GLY A 53 -3.83 0.64 -11.37
CA GLY A 53 -5.01 0.89 -12.20
C GLY A 53 -4.69 0.76 -13.69
N ILE A 54 -3.57 1.32 -14.16
CA ILE A 54 -3.14 1.19 -15.55
C ILE A 54 -2.83 -0.27 -15.89
N LEU A 55 -2.09 -0.97 -15.03
CA LEU A 55 -1.71 -2.37 -15.26
C LEU A 55 -2.90 -3.32 -15.22
N GLY A 56 -3.90 -3.06 -14.38
CA GLY A 56 -5.13 -3.85 -14.31
C GLY A 56 -5.97 -3.79 -15.59
N VAL A 57 -5.83 -2.72 -16.39
CA VAL A 57 -6.47 -2.62 -17.71
C VAL A 57 -5.63 -3.31 -18.79
N LEU A 58 -4.30 -3.28 -18.69
CA LEU A 58 -3.39 -3.79 -19.71
C LEU A 58 -3.11 -5.30 -19.58
N PHE A 59 -3.12 -5.85 -18.36
CA PHE A 59 -2.72 -7.22 -18.07
C PHE A 59 -3.73 -7.89 -17.15
N VAL A 60 -4.02 -9.18 -17.42
CA VAL A 60 -4.95 -9.99 -16.62
C VAL A 60 -4.27 -11.29 -16.21
N GLY A 61 -4.58 -11.79 -15.01
CA GLY A 61 -4.13 -13.08 -14.51
C GLY A 61 -2.84 -13.01 -13.68
N VAL A 62 -2.22 -14.17 -13.48
CA VAL A 62 -1.09 -14.35 -12.55
C VAL A 62 0.11 -13.47 -12.91
N ILE A 63 0.36 -13.23 -14.20
CA ILE A 63 1.46 -12.40 -14.68
C ILE A 63 1.28 -10.94 -14.24
N ALA A 64 0.06 -10.41 -14.34
CA ALA A 64 -0.26 -9.05 -13.89
C ALA A 64 0.01 -8.88 -12.38
N PHE A 65 -0.37 -9.88 -11.59
CA PHE A 65 -0.12 -9.89 -10.14
C PHE A 65 1.38 -9.86 -9.81
N VAL A 66 2.19 -10.67 -10.49
CA VAL A 66 3.65 -10.69 -10.27
C VAL A 66 4.28 -9.34 -10.63
N ILE A 67 3.89 -8.75 -11.76
CA ILE A 67 4.40 -7.43 -12.18
C ILE A 67 3.99 -6.35 -11.16
N GLN A 68 2.72 -6.34 -10.74
CA GLN A 68 2.21 -5.40 -9.74
C GLN A 68 2.96 -5.54 -8.42
N LEU A 69 3.22 -6.76 -7.96
CA LEU A 69 3.98 -7.01 -6.75
C LEU A 69 5.43 -6.49 -6.86
N LEU A 70 6.10 -6.74 -7.98
CA LEU A 70 7.46 -6.25 -8.23
C LEU A 70 7.51 -4.72 -8.27
N ILE A 71 6.53 -4.06 -8.87
CA ILE A 71 6.43 -2.60 -8.91
C ILE A 71 6.18 -2.05 -7.51
N TRP A 72 5.28 -2.66 -6.74
CA TRP A 72 5.00 -2.24 -5.37
C TRP A 72 6.26 -2.31 -4.49
N LEU A 73 6.99 -3.43 -4.56
CA LEU A 73 8.27 -3.57 -3.86
C LEU A 73 9.33 -2.60 -4.37
N GLY A 74 9.36 -2.34 -5.68
CA GLY A 74 10.24 -1.36 -6.31
C GLY A 74 9.98 0.06 -5.81
N LEU A 75 8.72 0.45 -5.67
CA LEU A 75 8.31 1.74 -5.11
C LEU A 75 8.79 1.86 -3.65
N ILE A 76 8.53 0.87 -2.81
CA ILE A 76 8.99 0.87 -1.41
C ILE A 76 10.53 0.98 -1.35
N LYS A 77 11.23 0.22 -2.18
CA LYS A 77 12.69 0.23 -2.24
C LYS A 77 13.23 1.62 -2.61
N TYR A 78 12.63 2.25 -3.63
CA TYR A 78 13.04 3.55 -4.14
C TYR A 78 12.73 4.68 -3.16
N PHE A 79 11.53 4.72 -2.60
CA PHE A 79 11.08 5.80 -1.73
C PHE A 79 11.62 5.70 -0.30
N PHE A 80 11.85 4.49 0.23
CA PHE A 80 12.41 4.30 1.58
C PHE A 80 13.91 3.98 1.59
N ASP A 81 14.62 4.17 0.48
CA ASP A 81 16.07 3.95 0.34
C ASP A 81 16.58 2.65 1.01
N CYS A 82 15.88 1.54 0.71
CA CYS A 82 16.11 0.25 1.35
C CYS A 82 16.48 -0.86 0.36
N GLY A 83 16.96 -2.00 0.89
CA GLY A 83 17.26 -3.18 0.06
C GLY A 83 15.98 -3.96 -0.26
N TRP A 84 16.01 -4.80 -1.31
CA TRP A 84 14.86 -5.63 -1.73
C TRP A 84 14.27 -6.49 -0.59
N LEU A 85 15.13 -7.12 0.21
CA LEU A 85 14.70 -7.97 1.32
C LEU A 85 14.03 -7.14 2.44
N LYS A 86 14.49 -5.90 2.65
CA LYS A 86 13.83 -4.97 3.58
C LYS A 86 12.50 -4.45 3.02
N ALA A 87 12.42 -4.14 1.73
CA ALA A 87 11.17 -3.71 1.10
C ALA A 87 10.06 -4.77 1.26
N LEU A 88 10.42 -6.04 1.07
CA LEU A 88 9.51 -7.18 1.30
C LEU A 88 9.12 -7.30 2.77
N ALA A 89 10.08 -7.17 3.70
CA ALA A 89 9.78 -7.17 5.13
C ALA A 89 8.84 -6.01 5.52
N ILE A 90 9.00 -4.82 4.93
CA ILE A 90 8.15 -3.64 5.14
C ILE A 90 6.73 -3.88 4.65
N SER A 91 6.57 -4.47 3.46
CA SER A 91 5.24 -4.77 2.91
C SER A 91 4.52 -5.82 3.76
N ILE A 92 5.20 -6.88 4.17
CA ILE A 92 4.63 -7.91 5.05
C ILE A 92 4.26 -7.30 6.40
N LEU A 93 5.16 -6.53 7.01
CA LEU A 93 4.93 -5.89 8.29
C LEU A 93 3.76 -4.90 8.24
N ALA A 94 3.60 -4.15 7.14
CA ALA A 94 2.45 -3.27 6.94
C ALA A 94 1.12 -4.04 7.00
N VAL A 95 1.05 -5.22 6.35
CA VAL A 95 -0.14 -6.08 6.37
C VAL A 95 -0.43 -6.59 7.77
N PHE A 96 0.59 -7.00 8.53
CA PHE A 96 0.41 -7.42 9.92
C PHE A 96 -0.10 -6.29 10.82
N ILE A 97 0.48 -5.08 10.71
CA ILE A 97 0.01 -3.92 11.48
C ILE A 97 -1.45 -3.61 11.12
N PHE A 98 -1.77 -3.61 9.82
CA PHE A 98 -3.13 -3.39 9.35
C PHE A 98 -4.12 -4.40 9.94
N MET A 99 -3.78 -5.70 9.89
CA MET A 99 -4.59 -6.79 10.44
C MET A 99 -4.85 -6.61 11.94
N ILE A 100 -3.84 -6.23 12.72
CA ILE A 100 -4.01 -5.99 14.16
C ILE A 100 -4.96 -4.81 14.39
N VAL A 101 -4.79 -3.72 13.65
CA VAL A 101 -5.63 -2.52 13.81
C VAL A 101 -7.07 -2.78 13.41
N THR A 102 -7.33 -3.54 12.34
CA THR A 102 -8.69 -3.88 11.93
C THR A 102 -9.38 -4.83 12.90
N VAL A 103 -8.66 -5.78 13.50
CA VAL A 103 -9.18 -6.64 14.57
C VAL A 103 -9.53 -5.82 15.82
N ILE A 104 -8.71 -4.85 16.20
CA ILE A 104 -9.02 -3.97 17.33
C ILE A 104 -10.26 -3.12 17.03
N LEU A 105 -10.33 -2.52 15.84
CA LEU A 105 -11.46 -1.68 15.44
C LEU A 105 -12.78 -2.49 15.37
N SER A 106 -12.73 -3.75 14.91
CA SER A 106 -13.91 -4.61 14.86
C SER A 106 -14.43 -4.97 16.26
N ILE A 107 -13.55 -5.22 17.23
CA ILE A 107 -13.94 -5.47 18.63
C ILE A 107 -14.58 -4.22 19.27
N VAL A 108 -14.09 -3.02 18.93
CA VAL A 108 -14.63 -1.75 19.45
C VAL A 108 -15.98 -1.37 18.81
N GLY A 109 -16.49 -2.17 17.85
CA GLY A 109 -17.78 -1.96 17.20
C GLY A 109 -17.71 -1.06 15.95
N PHE A 110 -16.52 -0.58 15.58
CA PHE A 110 -16.27 -0.03 14.24
C PHE A 110 -16.05 -1.20 13.29
N GLY A 111 -17.15 -1.82 12.87
CA GLY A 111 -17.17 -2.99 11.98
C GLY A 111 -16.67 -2.71 10.57
N ILE A 112 -15.36 -2.48 10.40
CA ILE A 112 -14.69 -2.44 9.09
C ILE A 112 -14.51 -3.86 8.53
N TRP A 113 -14.77 -4.90 9.34
CA TRP A 113 -14.66 -6.31 8.93
C TRP A 113 -15.66 -6.74 7.83
N THR A 114 -16.66 -5.93 7.50
CA THR A 114 -17.71 -6.31 6.54
C THR A 114 -17.36 -6.08 5.06
N TRP A 115 -16.18 -5.54 4.74
CA TRP A 115 -15.78 -5.19 3.38
C TRP A 115 -14.47 -5.86 2.87
N ILE A 116 -14.11 -7.02 3.42
CA ILE A 116 -13.13 -7.95 2.83
C ILE A 116 -13.84 -9.22 2.39
#